data_AF-A0A4Y2TYC0-F1
#
_entry.id   AF-A0A4Y2TYC0-F1
#
_cell.length_a   1.000
_cell.length_b   1.000
_cell.length_c   1.000
_cell.angle_alpha   90.00
_cell.angle_beta   90.00
_cell.angle_gamma   90.00
#
_symmetry.space_group_name_H-M   'P 1'
#
loop_
_entity.id
_entity.type
_entity.pdbx_description
1 polymer ?
#
loop_
_entity_poly.entity_id
_entity_poly.type
_entity_poly.pdbx_seq_one_letter_code
_entity_poly.pdbx_strand_id
1 'polypeptide(L)'
;YTDWSKPDQHPINVLDSTADAMGDALVVAPLIRTGNYHSKLQQNNQKGTYLYVFMYQTEESYYSQRMGCIHGEDIPYVFGAPLVNNLSHFHRNFSRSESSLSEAVMTYWSNFVKFG
;
A
#
# COMPACT_ATOMS: atom_id res chain seq x y z
N TYR A 1 -15.49 -8.61 10.28
CA TYR A 1 -15.89 -7.21 10.17
C TYR A 1 -16.80 -6.73 11.28
N THR A 2 -17.75 -7.53 11.79
CA THR A 2 -18.48 -7.13 13.00
C THR A 2 -17.61 -7.25 14.24
N ASP A 3 -17.32 -6.12 14.90
CA ASP A 3 -16.65 -6.08 16.20
C ASP A 3 -17.67 -6.42 17.30
N TRP A 4 -17.66 -7.68 17.75
CA TRP A 4 -18.56 -8.16 18.80
C TRP A 4 -18.25 -7.59 20.18
N SER A 5 -17.13 -6.87 20.35
CA SER A 5 -16.79 -6.18 21.61
C SER A 5 -17.52 -4.84 21.77
N LYS A 6 -18.15 -4.32 20.69
CA LYS A 6 -18.92 -3.07 20.70
C LYS A 6 -20.37 -3.35 20.28
N PRO A 7 -21.31 -3.46 21.24
CA PRO A 7 -22.69 -3.81 20.94
C PRO A 7 -23.44 -2.74 20.14
N ASP A 8 -23.05 -1.46 20.29
CA ASP A 8 -23.64 -0.35 19.55
C ASP A 8 -22.95 -0.15 18.19
N GLN A 9 -23.68 -0.43 17.12
CA GLN A 9 -23.21 -0.23 15.75
C GLN A 9 -23.31 1.25 15.35
N HIS A 10 -22.24 2.01 15.60
CA HIS A 10 -22.13 3.37 15.11
C HIS A 10 -22.00 3.39 13.57
N PRO A 11 -22.68 4.30 12.84
CA PRO A 11 -22.64 4.33 11.37
C PRO A 11 -21.23 4.37 10.74
N ILE A 12 -20.31 5.07 11.40
CA ILE A 12 -18.87 5.13 11.06
C ILE A 12 -18.22 3.73 11.05
N ASN A 13 -18.51 2.89 12.05
CA ASN A 13 -17.95 1.55 12.13
C ASN A 13 -18.53 0.64 11.03
N VAL A 14 -19.82 0.82 10.71
CA VAL A 14 -20.45 0.10 9.60
C VAL A 14 -19.83 0.51 8.28
N LEU A 15 -19.57 1.80 8.07
CA LEU A 15 -18.88 2.32 6.89
C LEU A 15 -17.47 1.74 6.76
N ASP A 16 -16.65 1.79 7.82
CA ASP A 16 -15.26 1.32 7.78
C ASP A 16 -15.20 -0.18 7.52
N SER A 17 -16.01 -0.96 8.26
CA SER A 17 -16.13 -2.41 8.04
C SER A 17 -16.61 -2.77 6.64
N THR A 18 -17.47 -1.95 6.04
CA THR A 18 -17.93 -2.17 4.66
C THR A 18 -16.82 -1.84 3.66
N ALA A 19 -16.10 -0.74 3.86
CA ALA A 19 -14.98 -0.33 3.02
C ALA A 19 -13.86 -1.37 3.04
N ASP A 20 -13.51 -1.87 4.23
CA ASP A 20 -12.52 -2.92 4.39
C ASP A 20 -12.97 -4.22 3.72
N ALA A 21 -14.23 -4.64 3.91
CA ALA A 21 -14.76 -5.85 3.26
C ALA A 21 -14.72 -5.73 1.72
N MET A 22 -14.99 -4.55 1.18
CA MET A 22 -14.85 -4.27 -0.25
C MET A 22 -13.38 -4.31 -0.68
N GLY A 23 -12.46 -3.73 0.10
CA GLY A 23 -11.01 -3.80 -0.17
C GLY A 23 -10.47 -5.23 -0.20
N ASP A 24 -10.90 -6.05 0.76
CA ASP A 24 -10.58 -7.47 0.80
C ASP A 24 -11.09 -8.20 -0.43
N ALA A 25 -12.36 -8.00 -0.78
CA ALA A 25 -12.99 -8.70 -1.90
C ALA A 25 -12.42 -8.28 -3.26
N LEU A 26 -12.13 -6.99 -3.45
CA LEU A 26 -11.75 -6.43 -4.75
C LEU A 26 -10.24 -6.42 -4.99
N VAL A 27 -9.43 -6.34 -3.93
CA VAL A 27 -7.97 -6.18 -4.06
C VAL A 27 -7.22 -7.32 -3.36
N VAL A 28 -7.40 -7.49 -2.04
CA VAL A 28 -6.54 -8.39 -1.25
C VAL A 28 -6.73 -9.85 -1.62
N ALA A 29 -7.97 -10.36 -1.62
CA ALA A 29 -8.27 -11.74 -1.93
C ALA A 29 -7.80 -12.16 -3.34
N PRO A 30 -8.10 -11.43 -4.43
CA PRO A 30 -7.58 -11.78 -5.76
C PRO A 30 -6.07 -11.62 -5.87
N LEU A 31 -5.45 -10.65 -5.20
CA LEU A 31 -3.99 -10.47 -5.18
C LEU A 31 -3.30 -11.67 -4.50
N ILE A 32 -3.74 -12.07 -3.32
CA ILE A 32 -3.20 -13.23 -2.59
C ILE A 32 -3.41 -14.51 -3.38
N ARG A 33 -4.59 -14.68 -3.99
CA ARG A 33 -4.87 -15.82 -4.85
C ARG A 33 -3.90 -15.89 -6.04
N THR A 34 -3.67 -14.76 -6.70
CA THR A 34 -2.70 -14.63 -7.80
C THR A 34 -1.28 -14.92 -7.34
N GLY A 35 -0.84 -14.35 -6.22
CA GLY A 35 0.47 -14.60 -5.63
C GLY A 35 0.69 -16.08 -5.29
N ASN A 36 -0.32 -16.74 -4.72
CA ASN A 36 -0.28 -18.18 -4.43
C ASN A 36 -0.18 -19.04 -5.70
N TYR A 37 -0.90 -18.69 -6.76
CA TYR A 37 -0.77 -19.39 -8.04
C TYR A 37 0.60 -19.17 -8.66
N HIS A 38 1.09 -17.93 -8.71
CA HIS A 38 2.41 -17.62 -9.25
C HIS A 38 3.51 -18.34 -8.47
N SER A 39 3.47 -18.30 -7.14
CA SER A 39 4.45 -18.97 -6.26
C SER A 39 4.50 -20.49 -6.51
N LYS A 40 3.35 -21.15 -6.69
CA LYS A 40 3.28 -22.57 -7.05
C LYS A 40 3.95 -22.88 -8.39
N LEU A 41 3.75 -22.03 -9.39
CA LEU A 41 4.39 -22.20 -10.70
C LEU A 41 5.91 -21.99 -10.65
N GLN A 42 6.37 -21.12 -9.74
CA GLN A 42 7.80 -20.83 -9.57
C GLN A 42 8.53 -21.83 -8.66
N GLN A 43 7.85 -22.83 -8.06
CA GLN A 43 8.49 -23.78 -7.12
C GLN A 43 9.72 -24.50 -7.68
N ASN A 44 9.74 -24.75 -9.00
CA ASN A 44 10.87 -25.41 -9.68
C ASN A 44 11.87 -24.42 -10.28
N ASN A 45 11.61 -23.11 -10.20
CA ASN A 45 12.49 -22.05 -10.64
C ASN A 45 13.19 -21.43 -9.45
N GLN A 46 14.34 -20.78 -9.68
CA GLN A 46 15.06 -20.04 -8.64
C GLN A 46 14.46 -18.63 -8.37
N LYS A 47 13.33 -18.29 -9.00
CA LYS A 47 12.73 -16.95 -8.92
C LYS A 47 11.64 -16.89 -7.84
N GLY A 48 11.75 -15.95 -6.92
CA GLY A 48 10.79 -15.77 -5.83
C GLY A 48 9.48 -15.11 -6.27
N THR A 49 8.45 -15.23 -5.42
CA THR A 49 7.25 -14.37 -5.48
C THR A 49 7.28 -13.46 -4.27
N TYR A 50 7.26 -12.15 -4.50
CA TYR A 50 7.33 -11.13 -3.46
C TYR A 50 6.00 -10.38 -3.40
N LEU A 51 5.58 -10.03 -2.18
CA LEU A 51 4.40 -9.23 -1.89
C LEU A 51 4.78 -8.19 -0.85
N TYR A 52 4.18 -7.00 -0.93
CA TYR A 52 4.30 -5.97 0.09
C TYR A 52 2.92 -5.42 0.45
N VAL A 53 2.82 -4.87 1.65
CA VAL A 53 1.67 -4.09 2.11
C VAL A 53 2.18 -2.70 2.43
N PHE A 54 1.69 -1.69 1.72
CA PHE A 54 2.02 -0.30 2.00
C PHE A 54 0.97 0.28 2.94
N MET A 55 1.41 0.83 4.08
CA MET A 55 0.52 1.29 5.16
C MET A 55 0.79 2.73 5.60
N TYR A 56 1.63 3.45 4.87
CA TYR A 56 1.98 4.83 5.21
C TYR A 56 1.04 5.80 4.51
N GLN A 57 0.41 6.70 5.27
CA GLN A 57 -0.36 7.81 4.73
C GLN A 57 0.51 9.06 4.73
N THR A 58 0.58 9.74 3.59
CA THR A 58 1.35 10.98 3.44
C THR A 58 0.89 12.03 4.47
N GLU A 59 1.82 12.67 5.15
CA GLU A 59 1.52 13.61 6.26
C GLU A 59 0.69 14.80 5.77
N GLU A 60 1.12 15.43 4.67
CA GLU A 60 0.40 16.53 4.00
C GLU A 60 -0.46 16.03 2.83
N SER A 61 -1.23 14.96 3.05
CA SER A 61 -2.20 14.43 2.08
C SER A 61 -3.47 15.28 1.99
N TYR A 62 -4.11 15.34 0.82
CA TYR A 62 -5.46 15.89 0.65
C TYR A 62 -6.55 15.06 1.35
N TYR A 63 -6.23 13.84 1.76
CA TYR A 63 -7.15 12.89 2.39
C TYR A 63 -7.15 13.01 3.92
N SER A 64 -8.32 12.82 4.53
CA SER A 64 -8.44 12.80 5.98
C SER A 64 -7.58 11.69 6.61
N GLN A 65 -6.87 12.02 7.68
CA GLN A 65 -6.06 11.09 8.48
C GLN A 65 -6.90 9.93 9.07
N ARG A 66 -8.22 10.07 9.17
CA ARG A 66 -9.12 9.00 9.59
C ARG A 66 -9.13 7.83 8.59
N MET A 67 -8.96 8.11 7.29
CA MET A 67 -9.05 7.09 6.25
C MET A 67 -7.80 6.21 6.16
N GLY A 68 -6.69 6.63 6.78
CA GLY A 68 -5.43 5.90 6.70
C GLY A 68 -4.84 5.90 5.29
N CYS A 69 -4.00 4.91 5.03
CA CYS A 69 -3.38 4.71 3.72
C CYS A 69 -4.42 4.24 2.70
N ILE A 70 -4.74 5.11 1.74
CA ILE A 70 -5.67 4.79 0.66
C ILE A 70 -4.95 4.22 -0.56
N HIS A 71 -5.74 3.78 -1.54
CA HIS A 71 -5.21 3.26 -2.80
C HIS A 71 -4.37 4.32 -3.54
N GLY A 72 -3.16 3.94 -3.97
CA GLY A 72 -2.26 4.79 -4.75
C GLY A 72 -1.31 5.67 -3.93
N GLU A 73 -1.39 5.64 -2.59
CA GLU A 73 -0.45 6.39 -1.72
C GLU A 73 1.00 5.92 -1.87
N ASP A 74 1.26 4.70 -2.35
CA ASP A 74 2.62 4.18 -2.57
C ASP A 74 3.30 4.75 -3.83
N ILE A 75 2.52 5.16 -4.83
CA ILE A 75 2.98 5.64 -6.12
C ILE A 75 4.03 6.78 -6.04
N PRO A 76 3.81 7.88 -5.29
CA PRO A 76 4.83 8.93 -5.17
C PRO A 76 6.17 8.40 -4.62
N TYR A 77 6.14 7.43 -3.71
CA TYR A 77 7.34 6.84 -3.11
C TYR A 77 8.07 5.91 -4.07
N VAL A 78 7.34 5.17 -4.91
CA VAL A 78 7.92 4.34 -5.98
C VAL A 78 8.64 5.19 -7.03
N PHE A 79 8.07 6.36 -7.37
CA PHE A 79 8.64 7.25 -8.38
C PHE A 79 9.63 8.30 -7.85
N GLY A 80 9.87 8.35 -6.54
CA GLY A 80 10.85 9.28 -5.96
C GLY A 80 10.36 10.71 -5.81
N ALA A 81 9.04 10.94 -5.72
CA ALA A 81 8.49 12.28 -5.53
C ALA A 81 9.04 12.99 -4.28
N PRO A 82 9.21 12.30 -3.12
CA PRO A 82 9.82 12.92 -1.93
C PRO A 82 11.29 13.34 -2.07
N LEU A 83 11.99 12.87 -3.11
CA LEU A 83 13.42 13.12 -3.30
C LEU A 83 13.72 14.34 -4.17
N VAL A 84 12.68 14.95 -4.74
CA VAL A 84 12.79 16.09 -5.65
C VAL A 84 11.80 17.18 -5.28
N ASN A 85 12.12 18.43 -5.61
CA ASN A 85 11.28 19.58 -5.23
C ASN A 85 9.88 19.58 -5.88
N ASN A 86 9.75 18.99 -7.07
CA ASN A 86 8.48 18.94 -7.79
C ASN A 86 8.51 17.78 -8.79
N LEU A 87 7.51 16.89 -8.71
CA LEU A 87 7.36 15.78 -9.65
C LEU A 87 5.89 15.68 -10.10
N SER A 88 5.64 16.08 -11.36
CA SER A 88 4.33 15.94 -12.00
C SER A 88 3.19 16.56 -11.18
N HIS A 89 2.20 15.76 -10.80
CA HIS A 89 1.00 16.14 -10.04
C HIS A 89 1.08 15.69 -8.57
N PHE A 90 2.21 15.15 -8.12
CA PHE A 90 2.36 14.73 -6.73
C PHE A 90 2.42 15.93 -5.78
N HIS A 91 2.11 15.67 -4.51
CA HIS A 91 2.34 16.61 -3.42
C HIS A 91 3.79 17.08 -3.42
N ARG A 92 4.04 18.27 -2.88
CA ARG A 92 5.38 18.87 -2.86
C ARG A 92 6.04 18.86 -1.49
N ASN A 93 5.22 18.76 -0.44
CA ASN A 93 5.67 18.87 0.93
C ASN A 93 5.77 17.47 1.51
N PHE A 94 6.98 16.92 1.43
CA PHE A 94 7.28 15.64 2.06
C PHE A 94 8.21 15.84 3.25
N SER A 95 7.99 15.06 4.31
CA SER A 95 8.83 15.01 5.48
C SER A 95 10.13 14.26 5.20
N ARG A 96 11.12 14.42 6.10
CA ARG A 96 12.40 13.71 5.98
C ARG A 96 12.21 12.19 6.10
N SER A 97 11.26 11.74 6.91
CA SER A 97 10.88 10.33 7.00
C SER A 97 10.31 9.81 5.68
N GLU A 98 9.49 10.60 4.99
CA GLU A 98 8.93 10.26 3.69
C GLU A 98 10.01 10.16 2.60
N SER A 99 11.04 11.00 2.68
CA SER A 99 12.24 10.89 1.82
C SER A 99 12.95 9.55 2.03
N SER A 100 13.25 9.20 3.29
CA SER A 100 13.90 7.91 3.60
C SER A 100 13.02 6.70 3.24
N LEU A 101 11.69 6.82 3.39
CA LEU A 101 10.75 5.80 2.94
C LEU A 101 10.80 5.61 1.42
N SER A 102 10.83 6.71 0.65
CA SER A 102 10.95 6.66 -0.81
C SER A 102 12.26 6.02 -1.27
N GLU A 103 13.39 6.37 -0.64
CA GLU A 103 14.67 5.71 -0.92
C GLU A 103 14.62 4.19 -0.68
N ALA A 104 14.00 3.77 0.42
CA ALA A 104 13.83 2.35 0.74
C ALA A 104 12.96 1.64 -0.31
N VAL A 105 11.80 2.21 -0.66
CA VAL A 105 10.88 1.67 -1.67
C VAL A 105 11.57 1.54 -3.03
N MET A 106 12.22 2.60 -3.50
CA MET A 106 12.98 2.59 -4.76
C MET A 106 14.13 1.57 -4.74
N THR A 107 14.77 1.38 -3.58
CA THR A 107 15.80 0.34 -3.42
C THR A 107 15.20 -1.06 -3.56
N TYR A 108 14.07 -1.36 -2.93
CA TYR A 108 13.40 -2.65 -3.10
C TYR A 108 12.97 -2.90 -4.54
N TRP A 109 12.33 -1.92 -5.19
CA TRP A 109 11.91 -2.03 -6.59
C TRP A 109 13.10 -2.20 -7.54
N SER A 110 14.15 -1.39 -7.39
CA SER A 110 15.32 -1.48 -8.27
C SER A 110 16.11 -2.77 -8.05
N ASN A 111 16.18 -3.30 -6.83
CA ASN A 111 16.78 -4.60 -6.55
C ASN A 111 15.97 -5.74 -7.17
N PHE A 112 14.64 -5.70 -7.07
CA PHE A 112 13.77 -6.68 -7.74
C PHE A 112 13.98 -6.67 -9.26
N VAL A 113 14.06 -5.48 -9.88
CA VAL A 113 14.34 -5.38 -11.33
C VAL A 113 15.73 -5.91 -11.69
N LYS A 114 16.75 -5.65 -10.88
CA LYS A 114 18.15 -6.03 -11.17
C LYS A 114 18.43 -7.51 -10.90
N PHE A 115 17.86 -8.06 -9.83
CA PHE A 115 18.30 -9.34 -9.27
C PHE A 115 17.19 -10.40 -9.22
N GLY A 116 15.92 -10.00 -9.32
CA GLY A 116 14.78 -10.91 -9.18
C GLY A 116 14.46 -11.19 -7.72
#